data_AF-A0A2E8B292-F1
#
_entry.id   AF-A0A2E8B292-F1
#
_cell.length_a   1.000
_cell.length_b   1.000
_cell.length_c   1.000
_cell.angle_alpha   90.00
_cell.angle_beta   90.00
_cell.angle_gamma   90.00
#
_symmetry.space_group_name_H-M   'P 1'
#
loop_
_entity.id
_entity.type
_entity.pdbx_description
1 polymer ?
#
loop_
_entity_poly.entity_id
_entity_poly.type
_entity_poly.pdbx_seq_one_letter_code
_entity_poly.pdbx_strand_id
1 'polypeptide(L)'
;MTARHLRRAEMVKISISEKVARQHENKALPESLSINDKAFTLNNTKGPVPRILRVWPVVFQRLLEHNRESRRPAIDLTIPLTPSRNEQEILVSRTVTVCLIAVAILFFSGLTNSSSRLLFGEETESAKESEKSTDAAENVTIPDKNLETVLREILKKKQIEKDGITEEDLRQIYFLEADERNIQDLTGLQHCTNLALVRLAKNEIRNVEPLSHCPNIQSLDLHYNRIEDIAPLATLKKLQYLQLEHNKIENIEAVKELNAMNSLYLSDNRVSDVSAVSGLSKIWSLYLADNKVENISPIANLKGLSNLDLEGNAVKDVSPLEGLTELSWTFLQRNQVEDIEPLVRMADKDNSGDKRFAPYWRLFLGENPLNKVSQSQHLAELEKIGVRLNMED
;
A
#
# COMPACT_ATOMS: atom_id res chain seq x y z
N MET A 1 28.36 -42.10 -19.14
CA MET A 1 28.99 -40.90 -18.53
C MET A 1 28.05 -40.37 -17.48
N THR A 2 28.51 -40.46 -16.25
CA THR A 2 27.71 -40.61 -15.03
C THR A 2 27.54 -39.29 -14.30
N ALA A 3 26.37 -39.14 -13.68
CA ALA A 3 26.04 -38.29 -12.55
C ALA A 3 27.25 -37.71 -11.77
N ARG A 4 27.46 -36.41 -11.92
CA ARG A 4 28.16 -35.54 -10.96
C ARG A 4 27.46 -34.20 -10.99
N HIS A 5 27.05 -33.74 -9.79
CA HIS A 5 26.69 -32.38 -9.37
C HIS A 5 25.42 -32.25 -8.50
N LEU A 6 24.74 -33.37 -8.17
CA LEU A 6 23.96 -33.46 -6.92
C LEU A 6 24.66 -34.41 -5.95
N ARG A 7 25.43 -33.85 -5.01
CA ARG A 7 25.83 -34.37 -3.68
C ARG A 7 27.09 -33.62 -3.20
N ARG A 8 26.91 -32.51 -2.49
CA ARG A 8 27.89 -31.98 -1.52
C ARG A 8 27.25 -30.97 -0.58
N ALA A 9 26.20 -31.43 0.12
CA ALA A 9 25.97 -31.01 1.49
C ALA A 9 26.66 -32.07 2.39
N GLU A 10 27.14 -31.63 3.54
CA GLU A 10 27.77 -32.38 4.63
C GLU A 10 29.30 -32.52 4.62
N MET A 11 29.87 -32.20 5.80
CA MET A 11 31.27 -32.21 6.23
C MET A 11 32.15 -31.01 5.82
N VAL A 12 32.05 -29.90 6.58
CA VAL A 12 33.15 -29.37 7.41
C VAL A 12 32.55 -28.62 8.62
N LYS A 13 32.46 -29.31 9.77
CA LYS A 13 32.48 -28.71 11.10
C LYS A 13 33.84 -29.07 11.69
N ILE A 14 34.60 -28.10 12.18
CA ILE A 14 35.36 -28.09 13.46
C ILE A 14 36.35 -26.91 13.48
N SER A 15 36.23 -26.14 14.57
CA SER A 15 37.23 -25.30 15.24
C SER A 15 37.71 -23.99 14.60
N ILE A 16 37.08 -22.88 14.99
CA ILE A 16 37.77 -21.76 15.66
C ILE A 16 36.84 -21.21 16.74
N SER A 17 36.94 -21.76 17.95
CA SER A 17 36.37 -21.20 19.18
C SER A 17 37.44 -21.23 20.26
N GLU A 18 38.22 -20.17 20.48
CA GLU A 18 39.02 -20.06 21.72
C GLU A 18 39.70 -18.71 22.05
N LYS A 19 39.29 -17.56 21.52
CA LYS A 19 39.99 -16.29 21.87
C LYS A 19 39.13 -15.03 21.96
N VAL A 20 38.03 -15.04 22.72
CA VAL A 20 37.49 -13.80 23.34
C VAL A 20 36.86 -14.01 24.73
N ALA A 21 36.61 -15.25 25.17
CA ALA A 21 36.10 -15.51 26.53
C ALA A 21 37.22 -15.57 27.60
N ARG A 22 37.95 -14.47 27.82
CA ARG A 22 38.69 -14.20 29.07
C ARG A 22 38.89 -12.70 29.24
N GLN A 23 37.88 -12.02 29.76
CA GLN A 23 38.01 -10.96 30.77
C GLN A 23 36.61 -10.48 31.16
N HIS A 24 36.38 -10.42 32.47
CA HIS A 24 35.14 -10.03 33.17
C HIS A 24 34.14 -11.15 33.49
N GLU A 25 34.59 -12.10 34.31
CA GLU A 25 33.77 -12.64 35.39
C GLU A 25 33.67 -11.62 36.55
N ASN A 26 32.58 -11.74 37.32
CA ASN A 26 32.24 -11.09 38.58
C ASN A 26 31.66 -9.67 38.55
N LYS A 27 30.32 -9.59 38.55
CA LYS A 27 29.57 -8.97 39.67
C LYS A 27 28.10 -9.40 39.64
N ALA A 28 27.58 -9.61 40.85
CA ALA A 28 26.32 -10.25 41.20
C ALA A 28 25.06 -9.59 40.62
N LEU A 29 24.05 -10.42 40.36
CA LEU A 29 22.64 -10.01 40.27
C LEU A 29 22.14 -9.51 41.63
N PRO A 30 21.36 -8.41 41.68
CA PRO A 30 20.37 -8.23 42.71
C PRO A 30 18.96 -8.48 42.18
N GLU A 31 18.21 -9.18 43.03
CA GLU A 31 16.77 -9.43 43.00
C GLU A 31 15.96 -8.12 43.05
N SER A 32 14.80 -8.14 42.40
CA SER A 32 13.61 -7.30 42.61
C SER A 32 13.79 -5.79 42.86
N LEU A 33 13.29 -4.95 41.94
CA LEU A 33 12.91 -3.58 42.29
C LEU A 33 11.62 -3.13 41.59
N SER A 34 10.67 -2.81 42.45
CA SER A 34 9.36 -2.20 42.25
C SER A 34 9.41 -0.93 41.40
N ILE A 35 8.49 -0.81 40.45
CA ILE A 35 8.24 0.42 39.69
C ILE A 35 7.26 1.27 40.51
N ASN A 36 7.80 2.23 41.26
CA ASN A 36 7.04 3.37 41.79
C ASN A 36 7.26 4.60 40.91
N ASP A 37 6.19 5.38 40.78
CA ASP A 37 6.04 6.68 40.13
C ASP A 37 7.31 7.55 40.05
N LYS A 38 7.68 7.95 38.84
CA LYS A 38 8.39 9.22 38.56
C LYS A 38 8.30 9.60 37.08
N ALA A 39 7.83 10.83 36.86
CA ALA A 39 7.62 11.48 35.58
C ALA A 39 8.88 11.55 34.72
N PHE A 40 8.74 11.25 33.42
CA PHE A 40 9.77 11.50 32.41
C PHE A 40 9.59 12.94 31.89
N THR A 41 10.49 13.84 32.26
CA THR A 41 10.62 15.17 31.66
C THR A 41 11.49 15.07 30.40
N LEU A 42 10.92 15.40 29.24
CA LEU A 42 11.65 15.53 27.98
C LEU A 42 12.36 16.90 27.96
N ASN A 43 13.68 16.91 28.10
CA ASN A 43 14.49 18.09 27.79
C ASN A 43 15.54 17.74 26.71
N ASN A 44 15.61 18.63 25.72
CA ASN A 44 16.64 18.79 24.68
C ASN A 44 16.66 17.82 23.49
N THR A 45 15.89 18.17 22.46
CA THR A 45 16.40 18.25 21.07
C THR A 45 15.86 19.51 20.39
N LYS A 46 16.75 20.37 19.89
CA LYS A 46 16.41 21.55 19.08
C LYS A 46 16.23 21.10 17.62
N GLY A 47 15.01 21.22 17.11
CA GLY A 47 14.63 21.05 15.70
C GLY A 47 13.11 21.16 15.55
N PRO A 48 12.57 21.68 14.43
CA PRO A 48 11.12 21.86 14.29
C PRO A 48 10.44 20.49 14.15
N VAL A 49 9.68 20.10 15.15
CA VAL A 49 8.84 18.90 15.13
C VAL A 49 7.66 19.13 14.16
N PRO A 50 7.44 18.25 13.16
CA PRO A 50 6.31 18.36 12.23
C PRO A 50 4.97 18.41 12.96
N ARG A 51 4.02 19.23 12.48
CA ARG A 51 2.69 19.44 13.08
C ARG A 51 1.88 18.14 13.31
N ILE A 52 2.21 17.06 12.62
CA ILE A 52 1.57 15.73 12.76
C ILE A 52 1.89 15.03 14.10
N LEU A 53 2.96 15.44 14.79
CA LEU A 53 3.39 14.85 16.06
C LEU A 53 2.80 15.55 17.30
N ARG A 54 2.03 16.64 17.16
CA ARG A 54 1.39 17.34 18.30
C ARG A 54 0.06 16.75 18.76
N VAL A 55 -0.53 15.83 18.00
CA VAL A 55 -1.87 15.28 18.32
C VAL A 55 -1.80 13.92 19.01
N TRP A 56 -0.64 13.28 19.00
CA TRP A 56 -0.45 11.92 19.52
C TRP A 56 -0.40 11.74 21.04
N PRO A 57 -0.06 12.74 21.88
CA PRO A 57 -0.10 12.52 23.33
C PRO A 57 -1.53 12.47 23.90
N VAL A 58 -2.48 13.24 23.36
CA VAL A 58 -3.82 13.39 23.96
C VAL A 58 -4.76 12.24 23.61
N VAL A 59 -4.65 11.70 22.40
CA VAL A 59 -5.45 10.54 21.95
C VAL A 59 -4.96 9.25 22.62
N PHE A 60 -3.63 9.11 22.78
CA PHE A 60 -3.02 7.94 23.42
C PHE A 60 -3.29 7.90 24.93
N GLN A 61 -3.33 9.06 25.61
CA GLN A 61 -3.65 9.12 27.05
C GLN A 61 -5.12 8.75 27.33
N ARG A 62 -6.07 9.18 26.47
CA ARG A 62 -7.48 8.78 26.57
C ARG A 62 -7.71 7.29 26.27
N LEU A 63 -6.93 6.70 25.37
CA LEU A 63 -6.95 5.26 25.07
C LEU A 63 -6.42 4.41 26.24
N LEU A 64 -5.41 4.91 26.96
CA LEU A 64 -4.87 4.23 28.15
C LEU A 64 -5.79 4.33 29.37
N GLU A 65 -6.51 5.45 29.54
CA GLU A 65 -7.50 5.61 30.62
C GLU A 65 -8.73 4.72 30.40
N HIS A 66 -9.22 4.60 29.16
CA HIS A 66 -10.39 3.77 28.84
C HIS A 66 -10.13 2.26 29.04
N ASN A 67 -8.88 1.79 28.83
CA ASN A 67 -8.51 0.39 29.03
C ASN A 67 -8.30 -0.02 30.50
N ARG A 68 -8.14 0.93 31.44
CA ARG A 68 -8.06 0.61 32.89
C ARG A 68 -9.42 0.27 33.50
N GLU A 69 -10.53 0.70 32.89
CA GLU A 69 -11.88 0.45 33.40
C GLU A 69 -12.47 -0.89 32.91
N SER A 70 -11.98 -1.43 31.79
CA SER A 70 -12.38 -2.73 31.26
C SER A 70 -11.44 -3.84 31.72
N ARG A 71 -11.80 -4.57 32.78
CA ARG A 71 -11.08 -5.78 33.27
C ARG A 71 -10.98 -6.88 32.19
N ARG A 72 -10.00 -6.81 31.29
CA ARG A 72 -9.61 -7.90 30.36
C ARG A 72 -8.09 -8.14 30.44
N PRO A 73 -7.61 -9.39 30.25
CA PRO A 73 -6.22 -9.75 30.56
C PRO A 73 -5.21 -9.11 29.60
N ALA A 74 -4.05 -8.75 30.13
CA ALA A 74 -2.96 -8.11 29.41
C ALA A 74 -2.35 -9.04 28.35
N ILE A 75 -2.17 -8.53 27.13
CA ILE A 75 -1.33 -9.16 26.10
C ILE A 75 0.10 -8.67 26.36
N ASP A 76 1.00 -9.59 26.71
CA ASP A 76 2.43 -9.31 26.89
C ASP A 76 3.10 -9.13 25.52
N LEU A 77 3.49 -7.90 25.20
CA LEU A 77 4.21 -7.52 23.98
C LEU A 77 5.64 -7.17 24.36
N THR A 78 6.48 -8.18 24.57
CA THR A 78 7.93 -7.98 24.69
C THR A 78 8.53 -7.93 23.28
N ILE A 79 9.04 -6.76 22.85
CA ILE A 79 9.77 -6.58 21.59
C ILE A 79 11.25 -6.35 21.92
N PRO A 80 12.21 -7.10 21.35
CA PRO A 80 13.62 -6.85 21.57
C PRO A 80 14.09 -5.60 20.79
N LEU A 81 14.78 -4.70 21.48
CA LEU A 81 15.61 -3.63 20.91
C LEU A 81 16.93 -4.30 20.46
N THR A 82 17.40 -4.29 19.22
CA THR A 82 17.43 -3.28 18.14
C THR A 82 17.72 -3.97 16.79
N PRO A 83 17.17 -3.54 15.64
CA PRO A 83 17.60 -4.02 14.33
C PRO A 83 18.46 -3.01 13.56
N SER A 84 19.27 -3.51 12.63
CA SER A 84 20.23 -2.73 11.84
C SER A 84 19.55 -1.94 10.69
N ARG A 85 20.28 -0.99 10.08
CA ARG A 85 19.76 0.06 9.18
C ARG A 85 18.97 -0.44 7.94
N ASN A 86 19.07 -1.72 7.57
CA ASN A 86 18.33 -2.31 6.44
C ASN A 86 17.02 -3.02 6.84
N GLU A 87 16.65 -3.03 8.12
CA GLU A 87 15.38 -3.62 8.60
C GLU A 87 14.32 -2.56 8.93
N GLN A 88 14.64 -1.26 8.81
CA GLN A 88 13.72 -0.17 9.12
C GLN A 88 12.61 0.01 8.06
N GLU A 89 12.86 -0.31 6.78
CA GLU A 89 11.84 -0.20 5.73
C GLU A 89 10.79 -1.30 5.79
N ILE A 90 11.18 -2.52 6.19
CA ILE A 90 10.24 -3.65 6.35
C ILE A 90 9.38 -3.48 7.62
N LEU A 91 9.92 -2.83 8.66
CA LEU A 91 9.20 -2.63 9.92
C LEU A 91 8.12 -1.54 9.80
N VAL A 92 8.37 -0.43 9.11
CA VAL A 92 7.37 0.65 8.94
C VAL A 92 6.14 0.15 8.17
N SER A 93 6.32 -0.66 7.13
CA SER A 93 5.22 -1.28 6.37
C SER A 93 4.38 -2.24 7.23
N ARG A 94 5.03 -3.07 8.06
CA ARG A 94 4.34 -4.01 8.96
C ARG A 94 3.65 -3.30 10.13
N THR A 95 4.23 -2.22 10.66
CA THR A 95 3.61 -1.45 11.75
C THR A 95 2.40 -0.65 11.29
N VAL A 96 2.44 -0.05 10.09
CA VAL A 96 1.27 0.63 9.50
C VAL A 96 0.13 -0.36 9.22
N THR A 97 0.46 -1.54 8.70
CA THR A 97 -0.52 -2.61 8.44
C THR A 97 -1.16 -3.13 9.74
N VAL A 98 -0.38 -3.35 10.80
CA VAL A 98 -0.88 -3.77 12.12
C VAL A 98 -1.73 -2.68 12.78
N CYS A 99 -1.38 -1.40 12.61
CA CYS A 99 -2.18 -0.29 13.12
C CYS A 99 -3.53 -0.14 12.38
N LEU A 100 -3.57 -0.35 11.06
CA LEU A 100 -4.82 -0.32 10.28
C LEU A 100 -5.76 -1.48 10.67
N ILE A 101 -5.20 -2.67 10.90
CA ILE A 101 -5.96 -3.83 11.39
C ILE A 101 -6.50 -3.57 12.81
N ALA A 102 -5.71 -2.96 13.70
CA ALA A 102 -6.13 -2.65 15.06
C ALA A 102 -7.23 -1.57 15.12
N VAL A 103 -7.16 -0.54 14.27
CA VAL A 103 -8.19 0.50 14.16
C VAL A 103 -9.50 -0.09 13.60
N ALA A 104 -9.42 -1.03 12.65
CA ALA A 104 -10.59 -1.74 12.15
C ALA A 104 -11.25 -2.62 13.24
N ILE A 105 -10.46 -3.35 14.04
CA ILE A 105 -11.00 -4.22 15.11
C ILE A 105 -11.66 -3.39 16.23
N LEU A 106 -11.12 -2.21 16.56
CA LEU A 106 -11.69 -1.34 17.59
C LEU A 106 -12.95 -0.58 17.13
N PHE A 107 -13.11 -0.33 15.82
CA PHE A 107 -14.35 0.26 15.29
C PHE A 107 -15.53 -0.73 15.28
N PHE A 108 -15.26 -2.03 15.17
CA PHE A 108 -16.31 -3.07 15.10
C PHE A 108 -16.75 -3.64 16.45
N SER A 109 -15.94 -3.53 17.50
CA SER A 109 -16.36 -3.93 18.86
C SER A 109 -17.36 -2.95 19.50
N GLY A 110 -17.60 -1.79 18.88
CA GLY A 110 -18.54 -0.76 19.34
C GLY A 110 -19.97 -0.87 18.79
N LEU A 111 -20.27 -1.83 17.90
CA LEU A 111 -21.59 -1.96 17.26
C LEU A 111 -22.37 -3.23 17.60
N THR A 112 -21.85 -4.09 18.47
CA THR A 112 -22.61 -5.25 18.98
C THR A 112 -22.95 -5.05 20.45
N ASN A 113 -23.77 -4.05 20.77
CA ASN A 113 -24.47 -4.06 22.06
C ASN A 113 -25.81 -3.34 22.00
N SER A 114 -26.81 -4.02 21.46
CA SER A 114 -28.21 -3.75 21.80
C SER A 114 -29.05 -4.96 21.44
N SER A 115 -29.28 -5.83 22.42
CA SER A 115 -30.63 -6.31 22.79
C SER A 115 -30.51 -7.55 23.69
N SER A 116 -30.74 -7.38 24.98
CA SER A 116 -31.27 -8.43 25.85
C SER A 116 -31.88 -7.81 27.11
N ARG A 117 -33.22 -7.71 27.14
CA ARG A 117 -33.97 -7.66 28.39
C ARG A 117 -35.29 -8.40 28.22
N LEU A 118 -35.49 -9.34 29.15
CA LEU A 118 -36.56 -10.33 29.25
C LEU A 118 -37.88 -9.75 29.76
N LEU A 119 -38.97 -10.34 29.23
CA LEU A 119 -40.24 -10.76 29.86
C LEU A 119 -41.10 -9.73 30.61
N PHE A 120 -42.33 -9.51 30.15
CA PHE A 120 -43.57 -10.05 30.73
C PHE A 120 -44.72 -9.96 29.70
N GLY A 121 -45.64 -10.92 29.74
CA GLY A 121 -46.56 -11.25 28.65
C GLY A 121 -47.86 -10.47 28.58
N GLU A 122 -48.64 -10.79 27.54
CA GLU A 122 -50.09 -10.99 27.58
C GLU A 122 -50.53 -11.65 26.26
N GLU A 123 -51.48 -12.58 26.38
CA GLU A 123 -52.08 -13.36 25.31
C GLU A 123 -52.88 -12.47 24.36
N THR A 124 -52.85 -12.75 23.06
CA THR A 124 -54.06 -12.74 22.20
C THR A 124 -53.83 -13.62 20.97
N GLU A 125 -54.87 -14.39 20.64
CA GLU A 125 -54.96 -15.40 19.59
C GLU A 125 -54.94 -14.84 18.16
N SER A 126 -54.57 -15.74 17.24
CA SER A 126 -55.09 -15.88 15.88
C SER A 126 -54.59 -14.91 14.79
N ALA A 127 -53.62 -15.38 14.02
CA ALA A 127 -53.77 -15.54 12.57
C ALA A 127 -52.75 -16.55 12.03
N LYS A 128 -53.24 -17.71 11.57
CA LYS A 128 -52.50 -18.61 10.67
C LYS A 128 -52.40 -17.93 9.31
N GLU A 129 -51.19 -17.70 8.81
CA GLU A 129 -50.95 -17.70 7.36
C GLU A 129 -49.47 -17.97 7.05
N SER A 130 -49.24 -19.21 6.61
CA SER A 130 -48.17 -19.71 5.75
C SER A 130 -46.74 -19.18 5.94
N GLU A 131 -46.01 -19.79 6.88
CA GLU A 131 -44.59 -20.05 6.69
C GLU A 131 -44.41 -21.07 5.54
N LYS A 132 -43.94 -20.60 4.37
CA LYS A 132 -43.23 -21.45 3.41
C LYS A 132 -42.36 -20.61 2.45
N SER A 133 -41.14 -20.30 2.87
CA SER A 133 -40.00 -20.19 1.96
C SER A 133 -38.72 -20.50 2.74
N THR A 134 -38.45 -21.79 2.92
CA THR A 134 -37.07 -22.23 3.12
C THR A 134 -36.35 -22.04 1.78
N ASP A 135 -35.80 -20.84 1.55
CA ASP A 135 -34.83 -20.64 0.48
C ASP A 135 -33.61 -21.47 0.84
N ALA A 136 -33.48 -22.63 0.21
CA ALA A 136 -32.21 -23.31 0.14
C ALA A 136 -31.27 -22.36 -0.61
N ALA A 137 -30.44 -21.64 0.15
CA ALA A 137 -29.54 -20.63 -0.39
C ALA A 137 -28.75 -21.21 -1.57
N GLU A 138 -28.97 -20.63 -2.75
CA GLU A 138 -28.42 -21.11 -4.01
C GLU A 138 -26.89 -21.05 -3.96
N ASN A 139 -26.25 -22.13 -4.43
CA ASN A 139 -24.80 -22.26 -4.43
C ASN A 139 -24.20 -21.41 -5.54
N VAL A 140 -23.27 -20.52 -5.20
CA VAL A 140 -22.59 -19.63 -6.15
C VAL A 140 -21.62 -20.42 -7.01
N THR A 141 -21.65 -20.18 -8.32
CA THR A 141 -20.72 -20.80 -9.26
C THR A 141 -19.40 -20.03 -9.28
N ILE A 142 -18.30 -20.71 -8.94
CA ILE A 142 -16.92 -20.22 -9.05
C ILE A 142 -16.16 -21.18 -9.98
N PRO A 143 -16.02 -20.86 -11.28
CA PRO A 143 -15.43 -21.77 -12.26
C PRO A 143 -13.94 -22.06 -12.02
N ASP A 144 -13.19 -21.05 -11.56
CA ASP A 144 -11.77 -21.17 -11.26
C ASP A 144 -11.56 -21.93 -9.94
N LYS A 145 -10.96 -23.12 -10.03
CA LYS A 145 -10.72 -23.98 -8.86
C LYS A 145 -9.71 -23.42 -7.88
N ASN A 146 -8.74 -22.62 -8.34
CA ASN A 146 -7.78 -21.97 -7.47
C ASN A 146 -8.46 -20.86 -6.68
N LEU A 147 -9.32 -20.07 -7.33
CA LEU A 147 -10.15 -19.07 -6.66
C LEU A 147 -11.13 -19.71 -5.69
N GLU A 148 -11.85 -20.76 -6.10
CA GLU A 148 -12.79 -21.49 -5.24
C GLU A 148 -12.06 -21.99 -3.97
N THR A 149 -10.87 -22.57 -4.14
CA THR A 149 -10.05 -23.06 -3.02
C THR A 149 -9.70 -21.93 -2.06
N VAL A 150 -9.26 -20.77 -2.57
CA VAL A 150 -8.91 -19.61 -1.74
C VAL A 150 -10.12 -19.09 -0.97
N LEU A 151 -11.28 -18.99 -1.63
CA LEU A 151 -12.51 -18.55 -0.97
C LEU A 151 -12.91 -19.53 0.14
N ARG A 152 -12.81 -20.85 -0.09
CA ARG A 152 -13.06 -21.87 0.94
C ARG A 152 -12.08 -21.76 2.11
N GLU A 153 -10.80 -21.53 1.85
CA GLU A 153 -9.79 -21.32 2.90
C GLU A 153 -10.14 -20.09 3.78
N ILE A 154 -10.60 -18.99 3.18
CA ILE A 154 -11.02 -17.78 3.89
C ILE A 154 -12.28 -18.04 4.73
N LEU A 155 -13.28 -18.71 4.15
CA LEU A 155 -14.52 -19.05 4.84
C LEU A 155 -14.28 -20.01 6.01
N LYS A 156 -13.39 -20.99 5.83
CA LYS A 156 -12.98 -21.90 6.90
C LYS A 156 -12.34 -21.16 8.08
N LYS A 157 -11.49 -20.15 7.82
CA LYS A 157 -10.92 -19.29 8.87
C LYS A 157 -11.99 -18.49 9.62
N LYS A 158 -13.14 -18.23 8.98
CA LYS A 158 -14.33 -17.61 9.57
C LYS A 158 -15.30 -18.61 10.21
N GLN A 159 -14.91 -19.88 10.34
CA GLN A 159 -15.72 -20.95 10.91
C GLN A 159 -16.99 -21.25 10.09
N ILE A 160 -16.94 -20.99 8.79
CA ILE A 160 -17.99 -21.35 7.81
C ILE A 160 -17.47 -22.53 7.01
N GLU A 161 -17.79 -23.75 7.43
CA GLU A 161 -17.38 -25.00 6.77
C GLU A 161 -18.62 -25.79 6.36
N LYS A 162 -18.97 -25.71 5.08
CA LYS A 162 -20.10 -26.43 4.46
C LYS A 162 -19.78 -26.70 2.98
N ASP A 163 -20.52 -27.63 2.38
CA ASP A 163 -20.22 -28.13 1.02
C ASP A 163 -20.41 -27.03 -0.06
N GLY A 164 -21.43 -26.19 0.06
CA GLY A 164 -21.73 -25.09 -0.86
C GLY A 164 -21.24 -23.72 -0.37
N ILE A 165 -20.93 -22.82 -1.29
CA ILE A 165 -20.62 -21.41 -1.03
C ILE A 165 -21.85 -20.60 -1.45
N THR A 166 -22.50 -19.93 -0.51
CA THR A 166 -23.67 -19.09 -0.79
C THR A 166 -23.26 -17.62 -0.92
N GLU A 167 -24.10 -16.78 -1.50
CA GLU A 167 -23.81 -15.33 -1.57
C GLU A 167 -23.59 -14.72 -0.19
N GLU A 168 -24.37 -15.14 0.80
CA GLU A 168 -24.24 -14.66 2.18
C GLU A 168 -22.85 -14.97 2.75
N ASP A 169 -22.27 -16.13 2.43
CA ASP A 169 -20.91 -16.45 2.88
C ASP A 169 -19.89 -15.49 2.24
N LEU A 170 -20.03 -15.22 0.94
CA LEU A 170 -19.14 -14.34 0.18
C LEU A 170 -19.23 -12.89 0.64
N ARG A 171 -20.41 -12.42 1.09
CA ARG A 171 -20.56 -11.10 1.73
C ARG A 171 -19.78 -10.95 3.02
N GLN A 172 -19.39 -12.04 3.69
CA GLN A 172 -18.57 -12.00 4.89
C GLN A 172 -17.06 -11.81 4.60
N ILE A 173 -16.66 -11.75 3.33
CA ILE A 173 -15.26 -11.58 2.90
C ILE A 173 -14.95 -10.10 2.68
N TYR A 174 -13.97 -9.61 3.43
CA TYR A 174 -13.47 -8.22 3.39
C TYR A 174 -12.07 -8.11 2.80
N PHE A 175 -11.29 -9.19 2.92
CA PHE A 175 -9.90 -9.29 2.50
C PHE A 175 -9.75 -10.55 1.65
N LEU A 176 -9.19 -10.40 0.46
CA LEU A 176 -8.84 -11.51 -0.43
C LEU A 176 -7.34 -11.44 -0.71
N GLU A 177 -6.60 -12.46 -0.27
CA GLU A 177 -5.17 -12.60 -0.57
C GLU A 177 -4.96 -13.91 -1.32
N ALA A 178 -4.56 -13.81 -2.58
CA ALA A 178 -4.38 -14.94 -3.48
C ALA A 178 -3.25 -14.71 -4.49
N ASP A 179 -2.17 -14.08 -4.04
CA ASP A 179 -0.96 -13.89 -4.85
C ASP A 179 -0.37 -15.25 -5.26
N GLU A 180 0.09 -15.38 -6.52
CA GLU A 180 0.78 -16.57 -7.05
C GLU A 180 -0.07 -17.87 -6.99
N ARG A 181 -1.38 -17.78 -7.27
CA ARG A 181 -2.31 -18.93 -7.19
C ARG A 181 -2.75 -19.49 -8.55
N ASN A 182 -2.19 -19.01 -9.66
CA ASN A 182 -2.57 -19.39 -11.03
C ASN A 182 -4.08 -19.17 -11.31
N ILE A 183 -4.67 -18.12 -10.73
CA ILE A 183 -6.06 -17.74 -10.96
C ILE A 183 -6.18 -17.08 -12.34
N GLN A 184 -7.22 -17.44 -13.09
CA GLN A 184 -7.49 -16.93 -14.43
C GLN A 184 -8.85 -16.23 -14.51
N ASP A 185 -9.84 -16.74 -13.78
CA ASP A 185 -11.22 -16.26 -13.83
C ASP A 185 -11.67 -15.80 -12.44
N LEU A 186 -12.15 -14.55 -12.37
CA LEU A 186 -12.63 -13.91 -11.16
C LEU A 186 -14.13 -14.12 -10.92
N THR A 187 -14.82 -14.87 -11.79
CA THR A 187 -16.24 -15.17 -11.66
C THR A 187 -16.53 -15.78 -10.28
N GLY A 188 -17.49 -15.19 -9.59
CA GLY A 188 -17.84 -15.44 -8.19
C GLY A 188 -17.53 -14.25 -7.29
N LEU A 189 -16.50 -13.45 -7.61
CA LEU A 189 -16.15 -12.28 -6.80
C LEU A 189 -17.19 -11.16 -6.84
N GLN A 190 -18.07 -11.13 -7.85
CA GLN A 190 -19.16 -10.16 -7.91
C GLN A 190 -20.11 -10.23 -6.70
N HIS A 191 -20.15 -11.37 -6.00
CA HIS A 191 -20.96 -11.56 -4.79
C HIS A 191 -20.24 -11.11 -3.51
N CYS A 192 -18.93 -10.87 -3.56
CA CYS A 192 -18.11 -10.40 -2.44
C CYS A 192 -18.23 -8.86 -2.27
N THR A 193 -19.45 -8.36 -2.07
CA THR A 193 -19.76 -6.91 -2.11
C THR A 193 -19.08 -6.08 -1.00
N ASN A 194 -18.55 -6.73 0.04
CA ASN A 194 -17.86 -6.11 1.16
C ASN A 194 -16.33 -6.16 1.06
N LEU A 195 -15.78 -6.61 -0.08
CA LEU A 195 -14.33 -6.56 -0.31
C LEU A 195 -13.81 -5.13 -0.21
N ALA A 196 -12.76 -4.97 0.59
CA ALA A 196 -12.06 -3.70 0.81
C ALA A 196 -10.60 -3.78 0.35
N LEU A 197 -9.95 -4.94 0.49
CA LEU A 197 -8.56 -5.16 0.11
C LEU A 197 -8.46 -6.46 -0.69
N VAL A 198 -7.87 -6.35 -1.88
CA VAL A 198 -7.73 -7.46 -2.82
C VAL A 198 -6.29 -7.54 -3.29
N ARG A 199 -5.62 -8.67 -3.02
CA ARG A 199 -4.29 -9.01 -3.52
C ARG A 199 -4.39 -10.25 -4.40
N LEU A 200 -4.15 -10.05 -5.69
CA LEU A 200 -4.27 -11.05 -6.75
C LEU A 200 -3.04 -11.00 -7.68
N ALA A 201 -1.89 -10.62 -7.15
CA ALA A 201 -0.66 -10.47 -7.90
C ALA A 201 -0.16 -11.79 -8.48
N LYS A 202 0.58 -11.73 -9.59
CA LYS A 202 1.27 -12.88 -10.20
C LYS A 202 0.33 -14.06 -10.48
N ASN A 203 -0.82 -13.74 -11.05
CA ASN A 203 -1.79 -14.70 -11.54
C ASN A 203 -1.87 -14.62 -13.08
N GLU A 204 -2.91 -15.16 -13.67
CA GLU A 204 -3.12 -15.16 -15.12
C GLU A 204 -4.43 -14.45 -15.52
N ILE A 205 -4.86 -13.49 -14.69
CA ILE A 205 -6.14 -12.78 -14.81
C ILE A 205 -6.12 -11.90 -16.06
N ARG A 206 -7.22 -11.95 -16.81
CA ARG A 206 -7.47 -11.06 -17.97
C ARG A 206 -8.68 -10.16 -17.78
N ASN A 207 -9.74 -10.70 -17.18
CA ASN A 207 -11.01 -10.03 -17.03
C ASN A 207 -11.22 -9.61 -15.56
N VAL A 208 -11.37 -8.31 -15.33
CA VAL A 208 -11.63 -7.72 -14.02
C VAL A 208 -13.09 -7.31 -13.82
N GLU A 209 -13.99 -7.62 -14.75
CA GLU A 209 -15.43 -7.32 -14.67
C GLU A 209 -16.08 -7.75 -13.35
N PRO A 210 -15.79 -8.93 -12.77
CA PRO A 210 -16.38 -9.31 -11.49
C PRO A 210 -16.10 -8.31 -10.35
N LEU A 211 -14.99 -7.58 -10.41
CA LEU A 211 -14.63 -6.58 -9.39
C LEU A 211 -15.49 -5.31 -9.49
N SER A 212 -16.14 -5.04 -10.62
CA SER A 212 -17.00 -3.85 -10.80
C SER A 212 -18.19 -3.82 -9.82
N HIS A 213 -18.53 -4.98 -9.25
CA HIS A 213 -19.62 -5.20 -8.29
C HIS A 213 -19.16 -5.11 -6.83
N CYS A 214 -17.89 -4.76 -6.58
CA CYS A 214 -17.29 -4.63 -5.26
C CYS A 214 -16.98 -3.16 -4.92
N PRO A 215 -17.99 -2.28 -4.73
CA PRO A 215 -17.80 -0.82 -4.63
C PRO A 215 -17.02 -0.36 -3.38
N ASN A 216 -16.74 -1.29 -2.46
CA ASN A 216 -16.03 -1.01 -1.21
C ASN A 216 -14.52 -1.19 -1.30
N ILE A 217 -13.98 -1.65 -2.44
CA ILE A 217 -12.54 -1.84 -2.62
C ILE A 217 -11.82 -0.50 -2.49
N GLN A 218 -10.80 -0.49 -1.62
CA GLN A 218 -9.93 0.65 -1.33
C GLN A 218 -8.48 0.39 -1.75
N SER A 219 -8.05 -0.88 -1.72
CA SER A 219 -6.72 -1.31 -2.17
C SER A 219 -6.83 -2.52 -3.08
N LEU A 220 -6.29 -2.39 -4.29
CA LEU A 220 -6.32 -3.42 -5.33
C LEU A 220 -4.92 -3.63 -5.88
N ASP A 221 -4.42 -4.85 -5.69
CA ASP A 221 -3.12 -5.31 -6.19
C ASP A 221 -3.32 -6.41 -7.23
N LEU A 222 -2.99 -6.10 -8.48
CA LEU A 222 -3.17 -6.92 -9.68
C LEU A 222 -1.88 -6.96 -10.54
N HIS A 223 -0.72 -6.63 -9.98
CA HIS A 223 0.54 -6.65 -10.75
C HIS A 223 0.91 -8.07 -11.23
N TYR A 224 1.67 -8.16 -12.32
CA TYR A 224 2.01 -9.43 -13.01
C TYR A 224 0.78 -10.28 -13.36
N ASN A 225 -0.17 -9.69 -14.09
CA ASN A 225 -1.30 -10.41 -14.68
C ASN A 225 -1.27 -10.26 -16.20
N ARG A 226 -2.41 -10.46 -16.87
CA ARG A 226 -2.56 -10.35 -18.32
C ARG A 226 -3.72 -9.40 -18.67
N ILE A 227 -3.93 -8.38 -17.84
CA ILE A 227 -5.04 -7.43 -17.97
C ILE A 227 -4.75 -6.46 -19.11
N GLU A 228 -5.76 -6.25 -19.96
CA GLU A 228 -5.72 -5.31 -21.08
C GLU A 228 -6.77 -4.21 -20.89
N ASP A 229 -7.95 -4.56 -20.38
CA ASP A 229 -9.06 -3.66 -20.13
C ASP A 229 -9.32 -3.46 -18.63
N ILE A 230 -9.29 -2.20 -18.19
CA ILE A 230 -9.61 -1.79 -16.82
C ILE A 230 -10.89 -0.92 -16.74
N ALA A 231 -11.65 -0.77 -17.83
CA ALA A 231 -12.94 -0.08 -17.83
C ALA A 231 -13.87 -0.51 -16.67
N PRO A 232 -13.97 -1.80 -16.30
CA PRO A 232 -14.83 -2.21 -15.21
C PRO A 232 -14.45 -1.62 -13.84
N LEU A 233 -13.18 -1.21 -13.65
CA LEU A 233 -12.71 -0.62 -12.40
C LEU A 233 -13.23 0.80 -12.15
N ALA A 234 -13.82 1.46 -13.16
CA ALA A 234 -14.36 2.82 -13.05
C ALA A 234 -15.47 2.97 -11.99
N THR A 235 -16.08 1.86 -11.56
CA THR A 235 -17.10 1.83 -10.50
C THR A 235 -16.51 1.94 -9.09
N LEU A 236 -15.21 1.69 -8.93
CA LEU A 236 -14.52 1.61 -7.63
C LEU A 236 -14.16 2.99 -7.07
N LYS A 237 -15.16 3.85 -6.85
CA LYS A 237 -14.96 5.26 -6.44
C LYS A 237 -14.23 5.44 -5.10
N LYS A 238 -14.13 4.38 -4.28
CA LYS A 238 -13.41 4.36 -3.00
C LYS A 238 -11.95 3.91 -3.13
N LEU A 239 -11.50 3.55 -4.33
CA LEU A 239 -10.15 3.04 -4.56
C LEU A 239 -9.11 4.12 -4.30
N GLN A 240 -8.15 3.80 -3.44
CA GLN A 240 -7.07 4.69 -3.00
C GLN A 240 -5.70 4.20 -3.48
N TYR A 241 -5.55 2.89 -3.62
CA TYR A 241 -4.31 2.24 -4.05
C TYR A 241 -4.64 1.26 -5.18
N LEU A 242 -4.01 1.45 -6.33
CA LEU A 242 -4.14 0.58 -7.50
C LEU A 242 -2.78 0.23 -8.05
N GLN A 243 -2.48 -1.08 -8.03
CA GLN A 243 -1.23 -1.65 -8.49
C GLN A 243 -1.50 -2.56 -9.70
N LEU A 244 -1.06 -2.14 -10.88
CA LEU A 244 -1.31 -2.76 -12.19
C LEU A 244 -0.01 -2.97 -12.98
N GLU A 245 1.14 -2.92 -12.32
CA GLU A 245 2.45 -3.13 -12.96
C GLU A 245 2.53 -4.47 -13.71
N HIS A 246 3.31 -4.51 -14.79
CA HIS A 246 3.50 -5.72 -15.61
C HIS A 246 2.18 -6.34 -16.08
N ASN A 247 1.37 -5.54 -16.77
CA ASN A 247 0.17 -5.98 -17.49
C ASN A 247 0.30 -5.61 -18.98
N LYS A 248 -0.82 -5.41 -19.68
CA LYS A 248 -0.85 -5.04 -21.10
C LYS A 248 -1.80 -3.88 -21.35
N ILE A 249 -1.95 -3.00 -20.37
CA ILE A 249 -2.94 -1.92 -20.37
C ILE A 249 -2.48 -0.81 -21.32
N GLU A 250 -3.38 -0.38 -22.19
CA GLU A 250 -3.17 0.73 -23.11
C GLU A 250 -4.07 1.93 -22.76
N ASN A 251 -5.32 1.66 -22.39
CA ASN A 251 -6.32 2.68 -22.07
C ASN A 251 -6.57 2.74 -20.55
N ILE A 252 -6.40 3.93 -19.98
CA ILE A 252 -6.60 4.18 -18.55
C ILE A 252 -7.77 5.14 -18.25
N GLU A 253 -8.70 5.37 -19.19
CA GLU A 253 -9.82 6.32 -19.00
C GLU A 253 -10.67 5.99 -17.76
N ALA A 254 -10.74 4.71 -17.37
CA ALA A 254 -11.39 4.26 -16.14
C ALA A 254 -10.88 4.97 -14.87
N VAL A 255 -9.61 5.41 -14.88
CA VAL A 255 -8.94 6.05 -13.75
C VAL A 255 -9.50 7.43 -13.43
N LYS A 256 -10.02 8.15 -14.43
CA LYS A 256 -10.61 9.49 -14.29
C LYS A 256 -11.71 9.58 -13.25
N GLU A 257 -12.38 8.46 -13.03
CA GLU A 257 -13.47 8.29 -12.10
C GLU A 257 -13.05 8.04 -10.64
N LEU A 258 -11.76 7.77 -10.41
CA LEU A 258 -11.22 7.29 -9.13
C LEU A 258 -10.72 8.45 -8.27
N ASN A 259 -11.62 9.38 -7.93
CA ASN A 259 -11.29 10.63 -7.21
C ASN A 259 -10.75 10.45 -5.78
N ALA A 260 -10.74 9.21 -5.25
CA ALA A 260 -10.12 8.86 -3.98
C ALA A 260 -8.66 8.37 -4.13
N MET A 261 -8.14 8.27 -5.36
CA MET A 261 -6.83 7.70 -5.66
C MET A 261 -5.70 8.50 -5.01
N ASN A 262 -4.84 7.77 -4.31
CA ASN A 262 -3.65 8.28 -3.65
C ASN A 262 -2.37 7.75 -4.33
N SER A 263 -2.39 6.50 -4.79
CA SER A 263 -1.25 5.83 -5.40
C SER A 263 -1.68 4.98 -6.60
N LEU A 264 -1.09 5.25 -7.76
CA LEU A 264 -1.34 4.54 -9.00
C LEU A 264 -0.04 4.03 -9.60
N TYR A 265 0.06 2.72 -9.79
CA TYR A 265 1.22 2.04 -10.36
C TYR A 265 0.82 1.35 -11.65
N LEU A 266 1.45 1.77 -12.75
CA LEU A 266 1.17 1.36 -14.12
C LEU A 266 2.47 1.02 -14.89
N SER A 267 3.60 0.85 -14.19
CA SER A 267 4.88 0.50 -14.81
C SER A 267 4.78 -0.77 -15.66
N ASP A 268 5.60 -0.89 -16.69
CA ASP A 268 5.61 -2.05 -17.61
C ASP A 268 4.22 -2.35 -18.21
N ASN A 269 3.63 -1.32 -18.81
CA ASN A 269 2.39 -1.44 -19.59
C ASN A 269 2.62 -0.84 -20.99
N ARG A 270 1.55 -0.33 -21.62
CA ARG A 270 1.60 0.25 -22.97
C ARG A 270 0.85 1.58 -23.03
N VAL A 271 0.72 2.24 -21.88
CA VAL A 271 0.01 3.51 -21.72
C VAL A 271 0.75 4.60 -22.49
N SER A 272 0.01 5.41 -23.24
CA SER A 272 0.55 6.55 -23.98
C SER A 272 -0.20 7.84 -23.68
N ASP A 273 -1.52 7.76 -23.50
CA ASP A 273 -2.36 8.86 -23.05
C ASP A 273 -2.59 8.79 -21.53
N VAL A 274 -2.16 9.85 -20.83
CA VAL A 274 -2.34 10.01 -19.39
C VAL A 274 -3.40 11.08 -19.05
N SER A 275 -4.21 11.52 -20.01
CA SER A 275 -5.26 12.53 -19.82
C SER A 275 -6.22 12.21 -18.65
N ALA A 276 -6.50 10.92 -18.44
CA ALA A 276 -7.33 10.40 -17.36
C ALA A 276 -6.84 10.78 -15.94
N VAL A 277 -5.54 11.06 -15.75
CA VAL A 277 -5.00 11.36 -14.41
C VAL A 277 -5.20 12.82 -13.99
N SER A 278 -5.55 13.71 -14.92
CA SER A 278 -5.56 15.17 -14.70
C SER A 278 -6.46 15.66 -13.56
N GLY A 279 -7.50 14.89 -13.21
CA GLY A 279 -8.45 15.20 -12.14
C GLY A 279 -8.10 14.59 -10.78
N LEU A 280 -7.04 13.77 -10.66
CA LEU A 280 -6.73 13.02 -9.44
C LEU A 280 -6.05 13.89 -8.37
N SER A 281 -6.76 14.88 -7.83
CA SER A 281 -6.18 15.90 -6.92
C SER A 281 -5.59 15.37 -5.61
N LYS A 282 -5.83 14.09 -5.26
CA LYS A 282 -5.32 13.44 -4.04
C LYS A 282 -4.10 12.54 -4.29
N ILE A 283 -3.71 12.33 -5.55
CA ILE A 283 -2.60 11.46 -5.89
C ILE A 283 -1.29 12.06 -5.37
N TRP A 284 -0.49 11.22 -4.71
CA TRP A 284 0.85 11.57 -4.25
C TRP A 284 1.92 10.64 -4.83
N SER A 285 1.53 9.48 -5.37
CA SER A 285 2.42 8.55 -6.10
C SER A 285 1.83 8.17 -7.46
N LEU A 286 2.59 8.42 -8.52
CA LEU A 286 2.25 8.02 -9.90
C LEU A 286 3.47 7.35 -10.54
N TYR A 287 3.33 6.07 -10.85
CA TYR A 287 4.39 5.27 -11.47
C TYR A 287 3.96 4.82 -12.86
N LEU A 288 4.72 5.23 -13.87
CA LEU A 288 4.47 5.03 -15.29
C LEU A 288 5.73 4.53 -16.01
N ALA A 289 6.70 3.95 -15.30
CA ALA A 289 7.95 3.48 -15.90
C ALA A 289 7.70 2.48 -17.06
N ASP A 290 8.57 2.48 -18.05
CA ASP A 290 8.53 1.56 -19.21
C ASP A 290 7.14 1.51 -19.87
N ASN A 291 6.65 2.68 -20.28
CA ASN A 291 5.42 2.88 -21.04
C ASN A 291 5.73 3.62 -22.36
N LYS A 292 4.74 4.31 -22.94
CA LYS A 292 4.85 5.05 -24.21
C LYS A 292 4.38 6.50 -24.04
N VAL A 293 4.54 7.06 -22.84
CA VAL A 293 4.08 8.41 -22.51
C VAL A 293 5.00 9.44 -23.15
N GLU A 294 4.42 10.36 -23.91
CA GLU A 294 5.13 11.51 -24.50
C GLU A 294 4.67 12.83 -23.90
N ASN A 295 3.36 13.00 -23.75
CA ASN A 295 2.74 14.22 -23.28
C ASN A 295 2.34 14.12 -21.80
N ILE A 296 3.06 14.83 -20.95
CA ILE A 296 2.80 14.89 -19.51
C ILE A 296 2.04 16.15 -19.07
N SER A 297 1.51 16.95 -20.00
CA SER A 297 0.66 18.11 -19.68
C SER A 297 -0.50 17.79 -18.72
N PRO A 298 -1.16 16.62 -18.80
CA PRO A 298 -2.19 16.24 -17.83
C PRO A 298 -1.73 16.20 -16.37
N ILE A 299 -0.43 16.03 -16.10
CA ILE A 299 0.15 15.92 -14.75
C ILE A 299 0.31 17.30 -14.08
N ALA A 300 0.27 18.41 -14.85
CA ALA A 300 0.62 19.76 -14.38
C ALA A 300 -0.17 20.26 -13.15
N ASN A 301 -1.38 19.73 -12.93
CA ASN A 301 -2.27 20.14 -11.84
C ASN A 301 -2.23 19.20 -10.63
N LEU A 302 -1.42 18.14 -10.64
CA LEU A 302 -1.30 17.18 -9.54
C LEU A 302 -0.41 17.74 -8.42
N LYS A 303 -0.84 18.83 -7.78
CA LYS A 303 -0.03 19.62 -6.85
C LYS A 303 0.42 18.86 -5.59
N GLY A 304 -0.26 17.76 -5.24
CA GLY A 304 0.13 16.87 -4.15
C GLY A 304 1.11 15.75 -4.54
N LEU A 305 1.56 15.71 -5.79
CA LEU A 305 2.42 14.64 -6.29
C LEU A 305 3.81 14.74 -5.65
N SER A 306 4.20 13.66 -4.98
CA SER A 306 5.48 13.51 -4.28
C SER A 306 6.41 12.56 -5.02
N ASN A 307 5.87 11.50 -5.61
CA ASN A 307 6.62 10.46 -6.28
C ASN A 307 6.10 10.34 -7.70
N LEU A 308 6.98 10.62 -8.66
CA LEU A 308 6.68 10.52 -10.08
C LEU A 308 7.75 9.67 -10.75
N ASP A 309 7.32 8.57 -11.34
CA ASP A 309 8.17 7.72 -12.15
C ASP A 309 7.71 7.74 -13.60
N LEU A 310 8.58 8.25 -14.47
CA LEU A 310 8.41 8.33 -15.91
C LEU A 310 9.59 7.66 -16.64
N GLU A 311 10.39 6.83 -15.95
CA GLU A 311 11.53 6.15 -16.58
C GLU A 311 11.11 5.40 -17.85
N GLY A 312 11.97 5.34 -18.88
CA GLY A 312 11.74 4.46 -20.02
C GLY A 312 10.53 4.85 -20.87
N ASN A 313 10.25 6.15 -20.98
CA ASN A 313 9.17 6.71 -21.79
C ASN A 313 9.74 7.54 -22.97
N ALA A 314 8.91 8.38 -23.58
CA ALA A 314 9.28 9.24 -24.69
C ALA A 314 9.03 10.73 -24.37
N VAL A 315 9.12 11.10 -23.09
CA VAL A 315 8.90 12.48 -22.61
C VAL A 315 10.00 13.39 -23.14
N LYS A 316 9.61 14.53 -23.70
CA LYS A 316 10.51 15.59 -24.20
C LYS A 316 10.41 16.87 -23.40
N ASP A 317 9.17 17.30 -23.17
CA ASP A 317 8.85 18.55 -22.50
C ASP A 317 8.53 18.28 -21.02
N VAL A 318 9.39 18.80 -20.15
CA VAL A 318 9.24 18.73 -18.70
C VAL A 318 8.64 20.00 -18.09
N SER A 319 8.26 20.99 -18.91
CA SER A 319 7.59 22.21 -18.44
C SER A 319 6.30 21.98 -17.65
N PRO A 320 5.50 20.92 -17.90
CA PRO A 320 4.35 20.61 -17.05
C PRO A 320 4.69 20.36 -15.57
N LEU A 321 5.95 20.00 -15.26
CA LEU A 321 6.38 19.73 -13.89
C LEU A 321 6.69 21.01 -13.09
N GLU A 322 6.86 22.17 -13.74
CA GLU A 322 7.34 23.41 -13.11
C GLU A 322 6.46 23.88 -11.93
N GLY A 323 5.19 23.49 -11.92
CA GLY A 323 4.24 23.79 -10.86
C GLY A 323 4.10 22.74 -9.75
N LEU A 324 4.91 21.69 -9.72
CA LEU A 324 4.80 20.55 -8.80
C LEU A 324 5.85 20.62 -7.69
N THR A 325 5.60 21.48 -6.70
CA THR A 325 6.58 21.81 -5.65
C THR A 325 6.58 20.86 -4.44
N GLU A 326 5.97 19.68 -4.55
CA GLU A 326 5.95 18.66 -3.49
C GLU A 326 6.74 17.39 -3.89
N LEU A 327 7.40 17.42 -5.05
CA LEU A 327 8.17 16.29 -5.58
C LEU A 327 9.38 15.96 -4.68
N SER A 328 9.42 14.72 -4.23
CA SER A 328 10.54 14.13 -3.49
C SER A 328 11.37 13.22 -4.38
N TRP A 329 10.73 12.47 -5.28
CA TRP A 329 11.38 11.55 -6.21
C TRP A 329 10.82 11.75 -7.61
N THR A 330 11.71 11.97 -8.56
CA THR A 330 11.36 12.11 -9.97
C THR A 330 12.32 11.29 -10.81
N PHE A 331 11.81 10.23 -11.41
CA PHE A 331 12.54 9.35 -12.30
C PHE A 331 12.19 9.74 -13.74
N LEU A 332 13.18 10.22 -14.47
CA LEU A 332 13.08 10.65 -15.86
C LEU A 332 14.11 9.95 -16.74
N GLN A 333 14.83 8.95 -16.25
CA GLN A 333 15.86 8.28 -17.04
C GLN A 333 15.25 7.65 -18.30
N ARG A 334 16.09 7.44 -19.32
CA ARG A 334 15.67 6.77 -20.57
C ARG A 334 14.44 7.44 -21.21
N ASN A 335 14.49 8.76 -21.34
CA ASN A 335 13.50 9.59 -22.04
C ASN A 335 14.15 10.38 -23.19
N GLN A 336 13.44 11.38 -23.72
CA GLN A 336 13.89 12.26 -24.81
C GLN A 336 14.00 13.72 -24.34
N VAL A 337 14.28 13.95 -23.06
CA VAL A 337 14.40 15.29 -22.49
C VAL A 337 15.70 15.94 -22.97
N GLU A 338 15.58 17.09 -23.62
CA GLU A 338 16.74 17.89 -24.06
C GLU A 338 16.96 19.09 -23.13
N ASP A 339 15.88 19.74 -22.70
CA ASP A 339 15.90 20.96 -21.91
C ASP A 339 15.35 20.73 -20.50
N ILE A 340 16.18 20.98 -19.49
CA ILE A 340 15.81 20.89 -18.08
C ILE A 340 15.70 22.27 -17.41
N GLU A 341 15.73 23.38 -18.16
CA GLU A 341 15.49 24.71 -17.62
C GLU A 341 14.20 24.80 -16.76
N PRO A 342 13.06 24.18 -17.15
CA PRO A 342 11.87 24.21 -16.30
C PRO A 342 12.09 23.60 -14.90
N LEU A 343 12.94 22.59 -14.81
CA LEU A 343 13.30 21.95 -13.54
C LEU A 343 14.18 22.86 -12.68
N VAL A 344 15.07 23.64 -13.31
CA VAL A 344 15.84 24.69 -12.62
C VAL A 344 14.91 25.76 -12.08
N ARG A 345 13.97 26.27 -12.89
CA ARG A 345 13.05 27.35 -12.50
C ARG A 345 12.21 26.96 -11.29
N MET A 346 11.68 25.73 -11.25
CA MET A 346 10.91 25.27 -10.09
C MET A 346 11.78 25.10 -8.84
N ALA A 347 13.01 24.60 -8.98
CA ALA A 347 13.94 24.44 -7.87
C ALA A 347 14.38 25.80 -7.30
N ASP A 348 14.70 26.77 -8.18
CA ASP A 348 15.12 28.11 -7.79
C ASP A 348 13.99 28.89 -7.09
N LYS A 349 12.76 28.71 -7.56
CA LYS A 349 11.56 29.30 -6.93
C LYS A 349 11.37 28.82 -5.49
N ASP A 350 11.57 27.54 -5.20
CA ASP A 350 11.51 27.01 -3.82
C ASP A 350 12.72 27.42 -2.99
N ASN A 351 13.91 27.45 -3.60
CA ASN A 351 15.13 27.89 -2.94
C ASN A 351 15.08 29.36 -2.51
N SER A 352 14.40 30.21 -3.29
CA SER A 352 14.16 31.62 -2.94
C SER A 352 13.07 31.80 -1.88
N GLY A 353 12.29 30.76 -1.59
CA GLY A 353 11.19 30.77 -0.62
C GLY A 353 11.47 29.93 0.62
N ASP A 354 10.52 29.05 0.96
CA ASP A 354 10.51 28.26 2.18
C ASP A 354 11.49 27.06 2.15
N LYS A 355 12.10 26.75 0.99
CA LYS A 355 13.04 25.62 0.79
C LYS A 355 12.45 24.27 1.21
N ARG A 356 11.23 23.97 0.79
CA ARG A 356 10.46 22.82 1.28
C ARG A 356 10.77 21.54 0.52
N PHE A 357 11.11 21.63 -0.76
CA PHE A 357 11.28 20.44 -1.59
C PHE A 357 12.64 20.37 -2.29
N ALA A 358 13.16 21.47 -2.86
CA ALA A 358 14.33 21.41 -3.73
C ALA A 358 15.57 20.78 -3.07
N PRO A 359 15.91 21.03 -1.78
CA PRO A 359 17.03 20.36 -1.09
C PRO A 359 16.83 18.87 -0.80
N TYR A 360 15.60 18.39 -0.88
CA TYR A 360 15.20 17.00 -0.60
C TYR A 360 14.82 16.24 -1.87
N TRP A 361 14.66 16.95 -2.98
CA TRP A 361 14.28 16.41 -4.27
C TRP A 361 15.40 15.54 -4.84
N ARG A 362 15.05 14.30 -5.19
CA ARG A 362 15.89 13.37 -5.92
C ARG A 362 15.40 13.30 -7.35
N LEU A 363 16.28 13.66 -8.27
CA LEU A 363 15.98 13.78 -9.67
C LEU A 363 16.94 12.88 -10.45
N PHE A 364 16.38 11.93 -11.18
CA PHE A 364 17.13 10.96 -11.97
C PHE A 364 16.93 11.28 -13.44
N LEU A 365 18.03 11.56 -14.16
CA LEU A 365 18.01 12.09 -15.54
C LEU A 365 18.88 11.28 -16.52
N GLY A 366 19.44 10.15 -16.09
CA GLY A 366 20.27 9.27 -16.92
C GLY A 366 19.68 8.99 -18.30
N GLU A 367 20.54 8.77 -19.29
CA GLU A 367 20.13 8.37 -20.65
C GLU A 367 19.15 9.33 -21.38
N ASN A 368 19.12 10.62 -21.01
CA ASN A 368 18.43 11.66 -21.78
C ASN A 368 19.37 12.39 -22.74
N PRO A 369 18.91 12.81 -23.94
CA PRO A 369 19.69 13.58 -24.90
C PRO A 369 19.79 15.07 -24.50
N LEU A 370 20.24 15.37 -23.27
CA LEU A 370 20.32 16.72 -22.74
C LEU A 370 21.12 17.65 -23.68
N ASN A 371 20.57 18.84 -23.95
CA ASN A 371 21.24 19.84 -24.77
C ASN A 371 22.49 20.40 -24.07
N LYS A 372 23.34 21.13 -24.80
CA LYS A 372 24.61 21.65 -24.27
C LYS A 372 24.44 22.54 -23.05
N VAL A 373 23.41 23.39 -23.03
CA VAL A 373 23.16 24.32 -21.92
C VAL A 373 22.73 23.53 -20.69
N SER A 374 21.82 22.57 -20.86
CA SER A 374 21.41 21.64 -19.80
C SER A 374 22.61 20.94 -19.16
N GLN A 375 23.51 20.40 -19.99
CA GLN A 375 24.71 19.69 -19.55
C GLN A 375 25.72 20.62 -18.84
N SER A 376 26.00 21.80 -19.41
CA SER A 376 27.08 22.66 -18.91
C SER A 376 26.68 23.62 -17.79
N GLN A 377 25.38 23.92 -17.65
CA GLN A 377 24.88 24.96 -16.76
C GLN A 377 23.75 24.46 -15.86
N HIS A 378 22.63 23.98 -16.42
CA HIS A 378 21.43 23.71 -15.64
C HIS A 378 21.63 22.59 -14.60
N LEU A 379 22.41 21.54 -14.92
CA LEU A 379 22.75 20.50 -13.93
C LEU A 379 23.51 21.09 -12.73
N ALA A 380 24.52 21.93 -12.97
CA ALA A 380 25.29 22.56 -11.91
C ALA A 380 24.44 23.53 -11.06
N GLU A 381 23.46 24.20 -11.67
CA GLU A 381 22.49 25.05 -10.96
C GLU A 381 21.60 24.24 -10.03
N LEU A 382 21.08 23.10 -10.48
CA LEU A 382 20.28 22.18 -9.66
C LEU A 382 21.08 21.66 -8.45
N GLU A 383 22.33 21.22 -8.67
CA GLU A 383 23.21 20.77 -7.58
C GLU A 383 23.49 21.88 -6.57
N LYS A 384 23.75 23.10 -7.06
CA LYS A 384 23.99 24.27 -6.20
C LYS A 384 22.78 24.61 -5.33
N ILE A 385 21.57 24.39 -5.84
CA ILE A 385 20.31 24.57 -5.10
C ILE A 385 20.12 23.46 -4.04
N GLY A 386 20.81 22.33 -4.18
CA GLY A 386 20.74 21.18 -3.27
C GLY A 386 19.89 20.03 -3.78
N VAL A 387 19.47 20.07 -5.06
CA VAL A 387 18.79 18.95 -5.70
C VAL A 387 19.77 17.78 -5.82
N ARG A 388 19.30 16.58 -5.49
CA ARG A 388 20.11 15.36 -5.54
C ARG A 388 19.96 14.74 -6.92
N LEU A 389 20.88 15.07 -7.80
CA LEU A 389 20.92 14.52 -9.15
C LEU A 389 21.46 13.10 -9.14
N ASN A 390 20.83 12.24 -9.93
CA ASN A 390 21.38 10.95 -10.31
C ASN A 390 21.41 10.85 -11.85
N MET A 391 22.60 10.56 -12.37
CA MET A 391 22.86 10.40 -13.81
C MET A 391 23.20 8.95 -14.18
N GLU A 392 23.23 8.04 -13.21
CA GLU A 392 23.48 6.61 -13.39
C GLU A 392 22.19 5.86 -13.74
N ASP A 393 22.38 4.71 -14.41
CA ASP A 393 21.34 3.78 -14.85
C ASP A 393 20.73 2.99 -13.67
#